data_AF-A0A432KH81-F1
#
_entry.id   AF-A0A432KH81-F1
#
_cell.length_a   1.000
_cell.length_b   1.000
_cell.length_c   1.000
_cell.angle_alpha   90.00
_cell.angle_beta   90.00
_cell.angle_gamma   90.00
#
_symmetry.space_group_name_H-M   'P 1'
#
loop_
_entity.id
_entity.type
_entity.pdbx_description
1 polymer ?
#
loop_
_entity_poly.entity_id
_entity_poly.type
_entity_poly.pdbx_seq_one_letter_code
_entity_poly.pdbx_strand_id
1 'polypeptide(L)'
;MQISKKEKEIINKAINHWEEKGLIDAQKAKELDESIETKAFNWQSLAYYSFLFAVVSLLIAVISIFADKALLDLIDSLISTSYITKSITFLVFSALFFWLDFRYNFKKKRKKYSKEIFAFFGCVFLAISTGFISFIFDMGEEPGVFILGLALIYFVLAVFRNKELLWLFGITALVIAFGAITHNLGKDNYLFVGMNFPMRFTIFGALILLATYLNKNFR
;
A
#
# COMPACT_ATOMS: atom_id res chain seq x y z
N MET A 1 -6.22 38.00 -15.26
CA MET A 1 -7.00 36.95 -15.99
C MET A 1 -6.25 35.63 -15.87
N GLN A 2 -6.90 34.50 -15.54
CA GLN A 2 -6.20 33.23 -15.32
C GLN A 2 -6.16 32.39 -16.61
N ILE A 3 -4.97 32.23 -17.18
CA ILE A 3 -4.77 31.63 -18.51
C ILE A 3 -3.70 30.54 -18.46
N SER A 4 -3.80 29.56 -19.36
CA SER A 4 -2.84 28.46 -19.44
C SER A 4 -1.47 28.94 -19.94
N LYS A 5 -0.41 28.16 -19.68
CA LYS A 5 0.96 28.51 -20.14
C LYS A 5 1.04 28.78 -21.65
N LYS A 6 0.31 28.02 -22.47
CA LYS A 6 0.26 28.21 -23.93
C LYS A 6 -0.45 29.51 -24.32
N GLU A 7 -1.55 29.85 -23.65
CA GLU A 7 -2.27 31.10 -23.91
C GLU A 7 -1.45 32.31 -23.46
N LYS A 8 -0.70 32.21 -22.36
CA LYS A 8 0.24 33.26 -21.93
C LYS A 8 1.34 33.50 -22.98
N GLU A 9 1.92 32.45 -23.57
CA GLU A 9 2.90 32.62 -24.65
C GLU A 9 2.32 33.31 -25.89
N ILE A 10 1.06 33.00 -26.24
CA ILE A 10 0.37 33.64 -27.37
C ILE A 10 0.10 35.12 -27.07
N ILE A 11 -0.34 35.43 -25.85
CA ILE A 11 -0.65 36.80 -25.43
C ILE A 11 0.63 37.65 -25.31
N ASN A 12 1.73 37.11 -24.78
CA ASN A 12 3.00 37.86 -24.73
C ASN A 12 3.56 38.12 -26.13
N LYS A 13 3.39 37.19 -27.08
CA LYS A 13 3.72 37.44 -28.49
C LYS A 13 2.85 38.54 -29.11
N ALA A 14 1.56 38.59 -28.77
CA ALA A 14 0.67 39.64 -29.25
C ALA A 14 1.02 41.01 -28.65
N ILE A 15 1.31 41.07 -27.34
CA ILE A 15 1.73 42.31 -26.64
C ILE A 15 3.03 42.85 -27.24
N ASN A 16 4.05 42.02 -27.43
CA ASN A 16 5.32 42.43 -28.04
C ASN A 16 5.14 42.95 -29.47
N HIS A 17 4.28 42.29 -30.26
CA HIS A 17 3.98 42.72 -31.64
C HIS A 17 3.23 44.06 -31.70
N TRP A 18 2.40 44.35 -30.69
CA TRP A 18 1.68 45.61 -30.60
C TRP A 18 2.55 46.75 -30.07
N GLU A 19 3.51 46.45 -29.20
CA GLU A 19 4.55 47.40 -28.76
C GLU A 19 5.50 47.77 -29.92
N GLU A 20 6.00 46.78 -30.68
CA GLU A 20 6.85 47.03 -31.86
C GLU A 20 6.16 47.86 -32.95
N LYS A 21 4.84 47.75 -33.08
CA LYS A 21 4.03 48.54 -34.02
C LYS A 21 3.61 49.90 -33.48
N GLY A 22 3.98 50.26 -32.25
CA GLY A 22 3.64 51.54 -31.62
C GLY A 22 2.15 51.70 -31.32
N LEU A 23 1.38 50.60 -31.27
CA LEU A 23 -0.05 50.61 -30.96
C LEU A 23 -0.30 50.74 -29.45
N ILE A 24 0.71 50.46 -28.62
CA ILE A 24 0.64 50.51 -27.16
C ILE A 24 1.96 51.06 -26.62
N ASP A 25 1.88 51.86 -25.56
CA ASP A 25 3.04 52.40 -24.85
C ASP A 25 3.69 51.33 -23.95
N ALA A 26 5.01 51.42 -23.75
CA ALA A 26 5.81 50.46 -22.98
C ALA A 26 5.29 50.31 -21.54
N GLN A 27 4.71 51.38 -20.98
CA GLN A 27 4.08 51.36 -19.66
C GLN A 27 2.82 50.48 -19.61
N LYS A 28 1.98 50.53 -20.65
CA LYS A 28 0.76 49.71 -20.77
C LYS A 28 1.07 48.25 -21.10
N ALA A 29 2.09 47.99 -21.91
CA ALA A 29 2.55 46.63 -22.19
C ALA A 29 2.96 45.90 -20.90
N LYS A 30 3.65 46.60 -20.00
CA LYS A 30 4.09 46.09 -18.71
C LYS A 30 2.92 45.83 -17.74
N GLU A 31 1.95 46.74 -17.70
CA GLU A 31 0.74 46.60 -16.88
C GLU A 31 -0.13 45.40 -17.32
N LEU A 32 -0.17 45.13 -18.64
CA LEU A 32 -0.85 43.97 -19.22
C LEU A 32 -0.15 42.65 -18.88
N ASP A 33 1.18 42.58 -18.93
CA ASP A 33 1.94 41.36 -18.58
C ASP A 33 1.83 41.02 -17.09
N GLU A 34 1.82 42.03 -16.22
CA GLU A 34 1.61 41.88 -14.77
C GLU A 34 0.18 41.43 -14.42
N SER A 35 -0.82 41.76 -15.25
CA SER A 35 -2.22 41.34 -15.06
C SER A 35 -2.50 39.86 -15.40
N ILE A 36 -1.51 39.16 -15.97
CA ILE A 36 -1.63 37.78 -16.47
C ILE A 36 -1.07 36.77 -15.45
N GLU A 37 -1.99 36.19 -14.68
CA GLU A 37 -1.71 35.07 -13.77
C GLU A 37 -1.81 33.72 -14.50
N THR A 38 -0.77 32.89 -14.41
CA THR A 38 -0.78 31.55 -15.02
C THR A 38 -1.57 30.57 -14.17
N LYS A 39 -2.60 29.96 -14.73
CA LYS A 39 -3.35 28.87 -14.07
C LYS A 39 -2.45 27.64 -13.92
N ALA A 40 -2.37 27.10 -12.70
CA ALA A 40 -1.61 25.88 -12.43
C ALA A 40 -2.17 24.69 -13.23
N PHE A 41 -1.28 23.86 -13.76
CA PHE A 41 -1.64 22.65 -14.51
C PHE A 41 -2.53 21.73 -13.67
N ASN A 42 -3.61 21.20 -14.25
CA ASN A 42 -4.59 20.37 -13.53
C ASN A 42 -4.07 18.95 -13.32
N TRP A 43 -3.17 18.79 -12.35
CA TRP A 43 -2.60 17.51 -11.93
C TRP A 43 -3.67 16.51 -11.48
N GLN A 44 -4.81 16.99 -10.97
CA GLN A 44 -5.90 16.14 -10.50
C GLN A 44 -6.58 15.41 -11.67
N SER A 45 -6.83 16.10 -12.78
CA SER A 45 -7.37 15.46 -13.99
C SER A 45 -6.37 14.47 -14.61
N LEU A 46 -5.08 14.82 -14.69
CA LEU A 46 -4.07 13.90 -15.20
C LEU A 46 -4.00 12.62 -14.35
N ALA A 47 -3.97 12.77 -13.02
CA ALA A 47 -3.96 11.64 -12.10
C ALA A 47 -5.22 10.75 -12.27
N TYR A 48 -6.40 11.36 -12.43
CA TYR A 48 -7.65 10.64 -12.65
C TYR A 48 -7.63 9.80 -13.95
N TYR A 49 -7.19 10.41 -15.06
CA TYR A 49 -7.11 9.68 -16.33
C TYR A 49 -6.02 8.61 -16.33
N SER A 50 -4.84 8.89 -15.76
CA SER A 50 -3.78 7.89 -15.62
C SER A 50 -4.24 6.71 -14.74
N PHE A 51 -5.00 6.98 -13.68
CA PHE A 51 -5.59 5.93 -12.86
C PHE A 51 -6.60 5.10 -13.64
N LEU A 52 -7.47 5.74 -14.44
CA LEU A 52 -8.40 5.03 -15.31
C LEU A 52 -7.67 4.11 -16.31
N PHE A 53 -6.61 4.60 -16.95
CA PHE A 53 -5.77 3.79 -17.84
C PHE A 53 -5.11 2.61 -17.12
N ALA A 54 -4.64 2.81 -15.89
CA ALA A 54 -4.08 1.73 -15.09
C ALA A 54 -5.14 0.65 -14.81
N VAL A 55 -6.37 1.02 -14.44
CA VAL A 55 -7.47 0.08 -14.21
C VAL A 55 -7.84 -0.69 -15.49
N VAL A 56 -7.94 0.00 -16.62
CA VAL A 56 -8.22 -0.65 -17.92
C VAL A 56 -7.09 -1.62 -18.29
N SER A 57 -5.83 -1.23 -18.09
CA SER A 57 -4.69 -2.10 -18.35
C SER A 57 -4.69 -3.36 -17.47
N LEU A 58 -5.10 -3.22 -16.21
CA LEU A 58 -5.22 -4.34 -15.28
C LEU A 58 -6.36 -5.29 -15.72
N LEU A 59 -7.51 -4.75 -16.14
CA LEU A 59 -8.62 -5.55 -16.65
C LEU A 59 -8.22 -6.33 -17.91
N ILE A 60 -7.54 -5.68 -18.86
CA ILE A 60 -7.06 -6.34 -20.08
C ILE A 60 -6.05 -7.44 -19.73
N ALA A 61 -5.13 -7.19 -18.79
CA ALA A 61 -4.17 -8.19 -18.34
C ALA A 61 -4.87 -9.43 -17.73
N VAL A 62 -5.88 -9.21 -16.89
CA VAL A 62 -6.66 -10.30 -16.29
C VAL A 62 -7.38 -11.11 -17.37
N ILE A 63 -8.08 -10.46 -18.31
CA ILE A 63 -8.76 -11.13 -19.43
C ILE A 63 -7.76 -11.90 -20.30
N SER A 64 -6.59 -11.32 -20.56
CA SER A 64 -5.53 -11.97 -21.34
C SER A 64 -5.00 -13.23 -20.67
N ILE A 65 -4.91 -13.27 -19.33
CA ILE A 65 -4.52 -14.46 -18.59
C ILE A 65 -5.56 -15.57 -18.79
N PHE A 66 -6.85 -15.25 -18.69
CA PHE A 66 -7.93 -16.23 -18.92
C PHE A 66 -8.05 -16.69 -20.38
N ALA A 67 -7.57 -15.91 -21.35
CA ALA A 67 -7.54 -16.31 -22.75
C ALA A 67 -6.37 -17.27 -23.08
N ASP A 68 -5.35 -17.31 -22.23
CA ASP A 68 -4.15 -18.12 -22.43
C ASP A 68 -4.25 -19.46 -21.68
N LYS A 69 -4.39 -20.55 -22.44
CA LYS A 69 -4.47 -21.90 -21.89
C LYS A 69 -3.22 -22.31 -21.12
N ALA A 70 -2.02 -21.88 -21.55
CA ALA A 70 -0.78 -22.24 -20.87
C ALA A 70 -0.67 -21.55 -19.51
N LEU A 71 -1.15 -20.31 -19.40
CA LEU A 71 -1.23 -19.61 -18.12
C LEU A 71 -2.32 -20.19 -17.23
N LEU A 72 -3.48 -20.55 -17.79
CA LEU A 72 -4.53 -21.25 -17.05
C LEU A 72 -4.05 -22.59 -16.49
N ASP A 73 -3.38 -23.41 -17.30
CA ASP A 73 -2.81 -24.69 -16.86
C ASP A 73 -1.76 -24.49 -15.75
N LEU A 74 -0.97 -23.41 -15.82
CA LEU A 74 -0.02 -23.06 -14.77
C LEU A 74 -0.75 -22.64 -13.48
N ILE A 75 -1.80 -21.82 -13.59
CA ILE A 75 -2.64 -21.42 -12.44
C ILE A 75 -3.32 -22.66 -11.83
N ASP A 76 -3.88 -23.54 -12.65
CA ASP A 76 -4.52 -24.77 -12.21
C ASP A 76 -3.51 -25.72 -11.57
N SER A 77 -2.30 -25.85 -12.13
CA SER A 77 -1.19 -26.57 -11.50
C SER A 77 -0.82 -25.95 -10.15
N LEU A 78 -0.76 -24.62 -10.06
CA LEU A 78 -0.42 -23.90 -8.84
C LEU A 78 -1.53 -24.03 -7.79
N ILE A 79 -2.81 -24.07 -8.19
CA ILE A 79 -3.99 -24.27 -7.32
C ILE A 79 -4.13 -25.73 -6.89
N SER A 80 -3.90 -26.70 -7.78
CA SER A 80 -3.99 -28.13 -7.48
C SER A 80 -2.81 -28.66 -6.66
N THR A 81 -1.69 -27.92 -6.64
CA THR A 81 -0.53 -28.23 -5.81
C THR A 81 -0.89 -28.25 -4.31
N SER A 82 -0.30 -29.20 -3.57
CA SER A 82 -0.47 -29.35 -2.12
C SER A 82 -0.19 -28.07 -1.34
N TYR A 83 -0.98 -27.82 -0.29
CA TYR A 83 -0.80 -26.67 0.61
C TYR A 83 0.60 -26.61 1.22
N ILE A 84 1.23 -27.76 1.46
CA ILE A 84 2.62 -27.87 1.96
C ILE A 84 3.60 -27.23 0.97
N THR A 85 3.52 -27.63 -0.30
CA THR A 85 4.41 -27.13 -1.35
C THR A 85 4.23 -25.62 -1.55
N LYS A 86 2.98 -25.14 -1.57
CA LYS A 86 2.68 -23.69 -1.64
C LYS A 86 3.30 -22.94 -0.46
N SER A 87 3.06 -23.43 0.77
CA SER A 87 3.57 -22.81 1.99
C SER A 87 5.09 -22.70 1.98
N ILE A 88 5.79 -23.78 1.66
CA ILE A 88 7.26 -23.82 1.59
C ILE A 88 7.78 -22.85 0.51
N THR A 89 7.17 -22.84 -0.67
CA THR A 89 7.58 -21.96 -1.77
C THR A 89 7.48 -20.49 -1.34
N PHE A 90 6.35 -20.09 -0.75
CA PHE A 90 6.17 -18.72 -0.26
C PHE A 90 7.07 -18.39 0.93
N LEU A 91 7.38 -19.37 1.78
CA LEU A 91 8.33 -19.20 2.88
C LEU A 91 9.76 -18.95 2.36
N VAL A 92 10.19 -19.71 1.34
CA VAL A 92 11.48 -19.50 0.67
C VAL A 92 11.54 -18.13 0.01
N PHE A 93 10.47 -17.70 -0.68
CA PHE A 93 10.40 -16.35 -1.24
C PHE A 93 10.50 -15.29 -0.14
N SER A 94 9.76 -15.43 0.96
CA SER A 94 9.83 -14.49 2.08
C SER A 94 11.25 -14.39 2.64
N ALA A 95 11.90 -15.52 2.88
CA ALA A 95 13.28 -15.57 3.37
C ALA A 95 14.25 -14.90 2.37
N LEU A 96 14.08 -15.15 1.07
CA LEU A 96 14.87 -14.52 0.00
C LEU A 96 14.69 -13.00 0.01
N PHE A 97 13.46 -12.50 0.13
CA PHE A 97 13.19 -11.06 0.19
C PHE A 97 13.76 -10.40 1.45
N PHE A 98 13.68 -11.05 2.61
CA PHE A 98 14.33 -10.56 3.83
C PHE A 98 15.85 -10.59 3.75
N TRP A 99 16.43 -11.59 3.08
CA TRP A 99 17.85 -11.68 2.82
C TRP A 99 18.32 -10.60 1.83
N LEU A 100 17.57 -10.38 0.74
CA LEU A 100 17.81 -9.28 -0.18
C LEU A 100 17.73 -7.94 0.54
N ASP A 101 16.72 -7.74 1.41
CA ASP A 101 16.60 -6.55 2.24
C ASP A 101 17.83 -6.36 3.15
N PHE A 102 18.35 -7.42 3.76
CA PHE A 102 19.60 -7.36 4.53
C PHE A 102 20.78 -6.96 3.63
N ARG A 103 20.99 -7.66 2.52
CA ARG A 103 22.10 -7.44 1.59
C ARG A 103 22.06 -6.05 0.94
N TYR A 104 20.87 -5.55 0.60
CA TYR A 104 20.69 -4.25 -0.02
C TYR A 104 20.88 -3.08 0.96
N ASN A 105 20.56 -3.25 2.24
CA ASN A 105 20.73 -2.18 3.23
C ASN A 105 22.20 -1.83 3.51
N PHE A 106 23.17 -2.68 3.17
CA PHE A 106 24.60 -2.35 3.25
C PHE A 106 25.07 -1.36 2.16
N LYS A 107 24.38 -1.28 1.02
CA LYS A 107 24.75 -0.34 -0.06
C LYS A 107 24.08 1.02 0.20
N LYS A 108 24.78 1.88 0.94
CA LYS A 108 24.35 3.19 1.50
C LYS A 108 23.65 4.22 0.57
N LYS A 109 23.52 4.02 -0.75
CA LYS A 109 23.13 5.07 -1.71
C LYS A 109 21.76 4.89 -2.39
N ARG A 110 20.65 4.73 -1.67
CA ARG A 110 19.29 4.89 -2.25
C ARG A 110 18.26 5.52 -1.29
N LYS A 111 17.27 6.20 -1.88
CA LYS A 111 16.15 6.91 -1.22
C LYS A 111 15.33 5.97 -0.32
N LYS A 112 14.82 6.48 0.81
CA LYS A 112 14.08 5.75 1.88
C LYS A 112 13.00 4.79 1.33
N TYR A 113 12.17 5.25 0.41
CA TYR A 113 11.06 4.46 -0.17
C TYR A 113 11.47 3.18 -0.89
N SER A 114 12.61 3.17 -1.61
CA SER A 114 13.04 1.97 -2.35
C SER A 114 13.63 0.87 -1.45
N LYS A 115 14.00 1.21 -0.21
CA LYS A 115 14.58 0.25 0.75
C LYS A 115 13.52 -0.59 1.45
N GLU A 116 12.31 -0.08 1.56
CA GLU A 116 11.23 -0.73 2.31
C GLU A 116 10.44 -1.74 1.45
N ILE A 117 10.58 -1.67 0.12
CA ILE A 117 9.88 -2.56 -0.82
C ILE A 117 10.23 -4.04 -0.59
N PHE A 118 11.50 -4.37 -0.36
CA PHE A 118 11.90 -5.76 -0.12
C PHE A 118 11.34 -6.29 1.20
N ALA A 119 11.31 -5.46 2.24
CA ALA A 119 10.69 -5.82 3.51
C ALA A 119 9.16 -5.97 3.38
N PHE A 120 8.51 -5.11 2.59
CA PHE A 120 7.08 -5.21 2.28
C PHE A 120 6.74 -6.55 1.62
N PHE A 121 7.45 -6.90 0.53
CA PHE A 121 7.23 -8.19 -0.13
C PHE A 121 7.55 -9.38 0.77
N GLY A 122 8.63 -9.29 1.57
CA GLY A 122 8.95 -10.30 2.58
C GLY A 122 7.79 -10.57 3.54
N CYS A 123 7.15 -9.51 4.05
CA CYS A 123 5.97 -9.62 4.91
C CYS A 123 4.77 -10.22 4.17
N VAL A 124 4.44 -9.73 2.98
CA VAL A 124 3.30 -10.24 2.20
C VAL A 124 3.45 -11.75 1.95
N PHE A 125 4.62 -12.21 1.53
CA PHE A 125 4.86 -13.64 1.31
C PHE A 125 4.83 -14.46 2.60
N LEU A 126 5.29 -13.90 3.73
CA LEU A 126 5.20 -14.58 5.02
C LEU A 126 3.75 -14.74 5.47
N ALA A 127 2.92 -13.72 5.24
CA ALA A 127 1.49 -13.78 5.53
C ALA A 127 0.77 -14.86 4.69
N ILE A 128 1.07 -14.90 3.38
CA ILE A 128 0.53 -15.92 2.47
C ILE A 128 0.95 -17.33 2.89
N SER A 129 2.25 -17.52 3.20
CA SER A 129 2.77 -18.81 3.69
C SER A 129 2.05 -19.24 4.97
N THR A 130 1.87 -18.32 5.93
CA THR A 130 1.16 -18.61 7.19
C THR A 130 -0.31 -19.00 6.95
N GLY A 131 -0.99 -18.34 6.00
CA GLY A 131 -2.33 -18.74 5.59
C GLY A 131 -2.39 -20.15 5.02
N PHE A 132 -1.40 -20.56 4.22
CA PHE A 132 -1.33 -21.96 3.76
C PHE A 132 -1.00 -22.93 4.90
N ILE A 133 -0.20 -22.52 5.88
CA ILE A 133 0.07 -23.34 7.08
C ILE A 133 -1.22 -23.61 7.85
N SER A 134 -2.11 -22.63 8.02
CA SER A 134 -3.37 -22.88 8.72
C SER A 134 -4.24 -23.94 8.03
N PHE A 135 -4.19 -24.04 6.70
CA PHE A 135 -4.87 -25.12 5.96
C PHE A 135 -4.22 -26.49 6.13
N ILE A 136 -2.91 -26.57 6.39
CA ILE A 136 -2.21 -27.84 6.62
C ILE A 136 -2.61 -28.46 7.97
N PHE A 137 -2.89 -27.62 8.97
CA PHE A 137 -3.28 -28.06 10.31
C PHE A 137 -4.80 -28.22 10.49
N ASP A 138 -5.56 -28.29 9.39
CA ASP A 138 -7.03 -28.32 9.38
C ASP A 138 -7.71 -27.15 10.11
N MET A 139 -6.96 -26.08 10.40
CA MET A 139 -7.46 -24.83 11.01
C MET A 139 -7.69 -23.75 9.94
N GLY A 140 -7.99 -24.15 8.70
CA GLY A 140 -8.25 -23.22 7.59
C GLY A 140 -9.45 -22.31 7.85
N GLU A 141 -10.48 -22.82 8.54
CA GLU A 141 -11.64 -22.05 8.96
C GLU A 141 -11.38 -21.19 10.20
N GLU A 142 -10.30 -21.48 10.94
CA GLU A 142 -9.95 -20.82 12.19
C GLU A 142 -8.50 -20.30 12.21
N PRO A 143 -8.10 -19.45 11.25
CA PRO A 143 -6.70 -19.07 11.08
C PRO A 143 -6.19 -18.12 12.19
N GLY A 144 -7.06 -17.70 13.12
CA GLY A 144 -6.77 -16.67 14.10
C GLY A 144 -5.51 -16.93 14.93
N VAL A 145 -5.25 -18.18 15.33
CA VAL A 145 -4.05 -18.55 16.10
C VAL A 145 -2.77 -18.42 15.27
N PHE A 146 -2.80 -18.82 14.00
CA PHE A 146 -1.65 -18.69 13.09
C PHE A 146 -1.35 -17.23 12.75
N ILE A 147 -2.40 -16.42 12.53
CA ILE A 147 -2.24 -14.97 12.30
C ILE A 147 -1.71 -14.28 13.56
N LEU A 148 -2.09 -14.73 14.76
CA LEU A 148 -1.52 -14.24 16.00
C LEU A 148 -0.02 -14.58 16.10
N GLY A 149 0.36 -15.81 15.77
CA GLY A 149 1.77 -16.21 15.68
C GLY A 149 2.56 -15.35 14.70
N LEU A 150 1.97 -15.05 13.53
CA LEU A 150 2.55 -14.14 12.55
C LEU A 150 2.75 -12.71 13.08
N ALA A 151 1.76 -12.18 13.82
CA ALA A 151 1.86 -10.87 14.44
C ALA A 151 3.06 -10.81 15.41
N LEU A 152 3.26 -11.85 16.23
CA LEU A 152 4.41 -11.97 17.12
C LEU A 152 5.73 -12.00 16.34
N ILE A 153 5.81 -12.78 15.26
CA ILE A 153 7.00 -12.83 14.39
C ILE A 153 7.30 -11.42 13.83
N TYR A 154 6.29 -10.68 13.39
CA TYR A 154 6.48 -9.31 12.91
C TYR A 154 6.97 -8.36 14.00
N PHE A 155 6.42 -8.43 15.22
CA PHE A 155 6.91 -7.60 16.33
C PHE A 155 8.36 -7.93 16.69
N VAL A 156 8.71 -9.21 16.75
CA VAL A 156 10.09 -9.65 17.00
C VAL A 156 11.03 -9.10 15.92
N LEU A 157 10.68 -9.27 14.64
CA LEU A 157 11.45 -8.71 13.52
C LEU A 157 11.50 -7.17 13.56
N ALA A 158 10.42 -6.51 13.98
CA ALA A 158 10.35 -5.06 14.08
C ALA A 158 11.31 -4.50 15.13
N VAL A 159 11.43 -5.15 16.28
CA VAL A 159 12.39 -4.80 17.34
C VAL A 159 13.81 -5.05 16.87
N PHE A 160 14.12 -6.23 16.30
CA PHE A 160 15.48 -6.55 15.86
C PHE A 160 15.97 -5.68 14.69
N ARG A 161 15.07 -5.35 13.75
CA ARG A 161 15.45 -4.59 12.54
C ARG A 161 15.18 -3.10 12.64
N ASN A 162 14.54 -2.64 13.72
CA ASN A 162 14.17 -1.26 14.00
C ASN A 162 13.48 -0.58 12.80
N LYS A 163 12.49 -1.27 12.20
CA LYS A 163 11.74 -0.78 11.03
C LYS A 163 10.29 -0.49 11.38
N GLU A 164 9.85 0.73 11.09
CA GLU A 164 8.47 1.19 11.28
C GLU A 164 7.46 0.35 10.47
N LEU A 165 7.82 -0.07 9.25
CA LEU A 165 6.96 -0.90 8.41
C LEU A 165 6.59 -2.24 9.06
N LEU A 166 7.52 -2.88 9.78
CA LEU A 166 7.26 -4.17 10.44
C LEU A 166 6.31 -4.02 11.63
N TRP A 167 6.36 -2.88 12.34
CA TRP A 167 5.37 -2.55 13.36
C TRP A 167 3.97 -2.41 12.77
N LEU A 168 3.83 -1.77 11.60
CA LEU A 168 2.54 -1.63 10.91
C LEU A 168 1.95 -3.01 10.55
N PHE A 169 2.75 -3.91 9.96
CA PHE A 169 2.31 -5.27 9.66
C PHE A 169 1.99 -6.08 10.92
N GLY A 170 2.78 -5.95 11.98
CA GLY A 170 2.52 -6.60 13.27
C GLY A 170 1.19 -6.18 13.89
N ILE A 171 0.92 -4.87 13.97
CA ILE A 171 -0.36 -4.34 14.47
C ILE A 171 -1.52 -4.79 13.57
N THR A 172 -1.35 -4.73 12.24
CA THR A 172 -2.39 -5.15 11.29
C THR A 172 -2.73 -6.62 11.46
N ALA A 173 -1.71 -7.49 11.56
CA ALA A 173 -1.90 -8.91 11.82
C ALA A 173 -2.56 -9.15 13.20
N LEU A 174 -2.17 -8.38 14.22
CA LEU A 174 -2.77 -8.48 15.56
C LEU A 174 -4.27 -8.12 15.56
N VAL A 175 -4.65 -7.05 14.86
CA VAL A 175 -6.05 -6.63 14.68
C VAL A 175 -6.85 -7.74 13.99
N ILE A 176 -6.31 -8.32 12.93
CA ILE A 176 -6.97 -9.41 12.18
C ILE A 176 -7.07 -10.67 13.04
N ALA A 177 -6.01 -11.03 13.76
CA ALA A 177 -5.99 -12.18 14.65
C ALA A 177 -7.03 -12.05 15.77
N PHE A 178 -7.11 -10.87 16.40
CA PHE A 178 -8.11 -10.59 17.43
C PHE A 178 -9.53 -10.73 16.89
N GLY A 179 -9.81 -10.20 15.69
CA GLY A 179 -11.08 -10.37 15.00
C GLY A 179 -11.42 -11.84 14.75
N ALA A 180 -10.47 -12.60 14.19
CA ALA A 180 -10.67 -14.01 13.87
C ALA A 180 -10.88 -14.88 15.11
N ILE A 181 -10.03 -14.73 16.15
CA ILE A 181 -10.14 -15.51 17.39
C ILE A 181 -11.46 -15.21 18.12
N THR A 182 -11.80 -13.94 18.28
CA THR A 182 -13.04 -13.56 18.98
C THR A 182 -14.30 -13.93 18.19
N HIS A 183 -14.22 -13.98 16.86
CA HIS A 183 -15.30 -14.49 16.03
C HIS A 183 -15.50 -15.99 16.25
N ASN A 184 -14.42 -16.77 16.21
CA ASN A 184 -14.48 -18.23 16.41
C ASN A 184 -15.00 -18.60 17.80
N LEU A 185 -14.51 -17.93 18.83
CA LEU A 185 -14.97 -18.14 20.21
C LEU A 185 -16.42 -17.66 20.45
N GLY A 186 -16.95 -16.82 19.57
CA GLY A 186 -18.32 -16.30 19.63
C GLY A 186 -19.28 -16.98 18.65
N LYS A 187 -18.89 -18.09 18.00
CA LYS A 187 -19.68 -18.80 16.98
C LYS A 187 -21.11 -19.13 17.44
N ASP A 188 -21.27 -19.51 18.70
CA ASP A 188 -22.56 -20.02 19.20
C ASP A 188 -23.61 -18.93 19.44
N ASN A 189 -23.20 -17.70 19.78
CA ASN A 189 -24.14 -16.64 20.19
C ASN A 189 -23.91 -15.29 19.48
N TYR A 190 -22.99 -15.22 18.51
CA TYR A 190 -22.49 -13.97 17.89
C TYR A 190 -21.93 -12.93 18.90
N LEU A 191 -21.86 -13.30 20.17
CA LEU A 191 -21.50 -12.50 21.33
C LEU A 191 -20.30 -13.17 22.00
N PHE A 192 -19.21 -12.45 22.10
CA PHE A 192 -17.99 -12.88 22.77
C PHE A 192 -17.97 -12.12 24.09
N VAL A 193 -18.07 -12.82 25.21
CA VAL A 193 -18.19 -12.20 26.54
C VAL A 193 -19.36 -11.19 26.60
N GLY A 194 -20.48 -11.51 25.93
CA GLY A 194 -21.64 -10.61 25.86
C GLY A 194 -21.46 -9.37 24.98
N MET A 195 -20.33 -9.23 24.29
CA MET A 195 -20.03 -8.07 23.44
C MET A 195 -20.30 -8.36 21.96
N ASN A 196 -20.94 -7.40 21.28
CA ASN A 196 -21.07 -7.41 19.83
C ASN A 196 -19.72 -7.12 19.13
N PHE A 197 -19.62 -7.42 17.84
CA PHE A 197 -18.36 -7.30 17.08
C PHE A 197 -17.76 -5.87 17.11
N PRO A 198 -18.52 -4.78 16.92
CA PRO A 198 -17.98 -3.41 16.99
C PRO A 198 -17.40 -3.05 18.35
N MET A 199 -18.08 -3.40 19.45
CA MET A 199 -17.64 -3.04 20.80
C MET A 199 -16.28 -3.67 21.15
N ARG A 200 -16.00 -4.89 20.65
CA ARG A 200 -14.70 -5.56 20.82
C ARG A 200 -13.56 -4.75 20.22
N PHE A 201 -13.74 -4.23 19.00
CA PHE A 201 -12.72 -3.40 18.34
C PHE A 201 -12.57 -2.03 19.00
N THR A 202 -13.63 -1.47 19.58
CA THR A 202 -13.54 -0.23 20.35
C THR A 202 -12.65 -0.40 21.59
N ILE A 203 -12.85 -1.46 22.38
CA ILE A 203 -12.00 -1.76 23.55
C ILE A 203 -10.57 -2.05 23.12
N PHE A 204 -10.39 -2.88 22.08
CA PHE A 204 -9.07 -3.21 21.56
C PHE A 204 -8.30 -1.97 21.05
N GLY A 205 -8.98 -1.08 20.32
CA GLY A 205 -8.41 0.19 19.89
C GLY A 205 -8.03 1.10 21.07
N ALA A 206 -8.88 1.18 22.10
CA ALA A 206 -8.57 1.92 23.33
C ALA A 206 -7.33 1.36 24.03
N LEU A 207 -7.16 0.03 24.09
CA LEU A 207 -5.97 -0.60 24.65
C LEU A 207 -4.70 -0.26 23.86
N ILE A 208 -4.75 -0.26 22.53
CA ILE A 208 -3.62 0.14 21.68
C ILE A 208 -3.26 1.61 21.90
N LEU A 209 -4.26 2.49 21.99
CA LEU A 209 -4.04 3.92 22.28
C LEU A 209 -3.40 4.11 23.66
N LEU A 210 -3.87 3.38 24.66
CA LEU A 210 -3.33 3.43 26.01
C LEU A 210 -1.89 2.92 26.05
N ALA A 211 -1.58 1.81 25.36
CA ALA A 211 -0.22 1.30 25.21
C ALA A 211 0.70 2.31 24.50
N THR A 212 0.19 3.00 23.48
CA THR A 212 0.95 4.03 22.74
C THR A 212 1.21 5.25 23.63
N TYR A 213 0.22 5.66 24.42
CA TYR A 213 0.34 6.76 25.38
C TYR A 213 1.38 6.45 26.47
N LEU A 214 1.33 5.23 27.03
CA LEU A 214 2.34 4.77 27.99
C LEU A 214 3.74 4.77 27.37
N ASN A 215 3.90 4.24 26.16
CA ASN A 215 5.19 4.22 25.48
C ASN A 215 5.75 5.64 25.23
N LYS A 216 4.88 6.63 24.98
CA LYS A 216 5.29 8.03 24.82
C LYS A 216 5.73 8.66 26.16
N ASN A 217 5.12 8.29 27.27
CA ASN A 217 5.51 8.78 28.61
C ASN A 217 6.79 8.11 29.15
N PHE A 218 7.18 6.95 28.63
CA PHE A 218 8.40 6.24 29.00
C PHE A 218 9.64 6.65 28.19
N ARG A 219 9.50 7.57 27.21
CA ARG A 219 10.57 8.05 26.33
C ARG A 219 10.85 9.53 26.56
#